data_AF-X1RUL5-F1
#
_entry.id   AF-X1RUL5-F1
#
_cell.length_a   1.000
_cell.length_b   1.000
_cell.length_c   1.000
_cell.angle_alpha   90.00
_cell.angle_beta   90.00
_cell.angle_gamma   90.00
#
_symmetry.space_group_name_H-M   'P 1'
#
loop_
_entity.id
_entity.type
_entity.pdbx_description
1 polymer ?
#
loop_
_entity_poly.entity_id
_entity_poly.type
_entity_poly.pdbx_seq_one_letter_code
_entity_poly.pdbx_strand_id
1 'polypeptide(L)'
;MVKKKFRSAESYLGNSPQKKRNQRANLTPGNTWQKRRTKELRIGCFWSFQNIEDKQDTYEYFQNDRMAEDVPKREFKHEKYIDNWWDKLEIEVKEDIIKQILSWQTPKFKTRYFKRVNKCLEKKLAVLYEE
;
A
#
# COMPACT_ATOMS: atom_id res chain seq x y z
N MET A 1 -5.31 27.00 -24.25
CA MET A 1 -4.77 27.14 -22.88
C MET A 1 -5.86 26.79 -21.87
N VAL A 2 -5.81 25.60 -21.27
CA VAL A 2 -6.78 25.20 -20.23
C VAL A 2 -6.38 25.92 -18.94
N LYS A 3 -7.16 26.93 -18.52
CA LYS A 3 -6.97 27.63 -17.24
C LYS A 3 -7.07 26.61 -16.11
N LYS A 4 -5.92 26.24 -15.51
CA LYS A 4 -5.87 25.53 -14.22
C LYS A 4 -6.57 26.44 -13.19
N LYS A 5 -7.83 26.12 -12.85
CA LYS A 5 -8.49 26.70 -11.67
C LYS A 5 -7.69 26.28 -10.44
N PHE A 6 -6.80 27.14 -9.95
CA PHE A 6 -6.29 27.05 -8.58
C PHE A 6 -7.50 27.14 -7.65
N ARG A 7 -7.86 26.03 -7.01
CA ARG A 7 -8.98 25.99 -6.06
C ARG A 7 -8.58 26.83 -4.84
N SER A 8 -9.48 27.72 -4.40
CA SER A 8 -9.23 28.68 -3.32
C SER A 8 -8.80 27.97 -2.02
N ALA A 9 -7.96 28.66 -1.24
CA ALA A 9 -7.43 28.20 0.04
C ALA A 9 -8.52 27.87 1.08
N GLU A 10 -9.77 28.30 0.86
CA GLU A 10 -10.93 27.98 1.70
C GLU A 10 -11.26 26.48 1.78
N SER A 11 -10.82 25.68 0.80
CA SER A 11 -10.96 24.22 0.88
C SER A 11 -10.12 23.59 2.02
N TYR A 12 -9.15 24.32 2.58
CA TYR A 12 -8.27 23.88 3.66
C TYR A 12 -8.79 24.17 5.09
N LEU A 13 -9.93 24.86 5.26
CA LEU A 13 -10.38 25.35 6.58
C LEU A 13 -11.60 24.60 7.17
N GLY A 14 -12.03 23.48 6.56
CA GLY A 14 -13.25 22.80 6.98
C GLY A 14 -13.06 21.60 7.91
N ASN A 15 -13.70 21.63 9.08
CA ASN A 15 -13.60 20.58 10.10
C ASN A 15 -14.50 19.33 9.89
N SER A 16 -15.29 19.29 8.80
CA SER A 16 -16.20 18.16 8.54
C SER A 16 -15.45 16.91 8.05
N PRO A 17 -15.96 15.69 8.31
CA PRO A 17 -15.33 14.45 7.86
C PRO A 17 -15.06 14.41 6.35
N GLN A 18 -15.99 14.93 5.55
CA GLN A 18 -15.87 14.99 4.09
C GLN A 18 -14.80 16.00 3.63
N LYS A 19 -14.68 17.16 4.30
CA LYS A 19 -13.63 18.14 4.00
C LYS A 19 -12.26 17.65 4.43
N LYS A 20 -12.14 16.96 5.57
CA LYS A 20 -10.90 16.27 5.99
C LYS A 20 -10.47 15.18 5.00
N ARG A 21 -11.42 14.40 4.46
CA ARG A 21 -11.16 13.42 3.39
C ARG A 21 -10.64 14.11 2.11
N ASN A 22 -11.29 15.20 1.70
CA ASN A 22 -10.88 15.97 0.53
C ASN A 22 -9.50 16.63 0.71
N GLN A 23 -9.17 17.14 1.90
CA GLN A 23 -7.83 17.66 2.21
C GLN A 23 -6.77 16.57 2.14
N ARG A 24 -7.02 15.42 2.76
CA ARG A 24 -6.10 14.27 2.69
C ARG A 24 -5.90 13.79 1.25
N ALA A 25 -6.96 13.80 0.44
CA ALA A 25 -6.87 13.50 -0.98
C ALA A 25 -6.09 14.56 -1.78
N ASN A 26 -6.10 15.82 -1.36
CA ASN A 26 -5.33 16.91 -1.97
C ASN A 26 -3.86 16.95 -1.52
N LEU A 27 -3.51 16.36 -0.37
CA LEU A 27 -2.12 16.27 0.12
C LEU A 27 -1.25 15.30 -0.70
N THR A 28 -1.86 14.41 -1.48
CA THR A 28 -1.12 13.60 -2.47
C THR A 28 -1.18 14.32 -3.82
N PRO A 29 -0.11 14.97 -4.27
CA PRO A 29 -0.12 15.69 -5.54
C PRO A 29 -0.35 14.73 -6.71
N GLY A 30 -1.08 15.20 -7.73
CA GLY A 30 -1.32 14.47 -8.99
C GLY A 30 -2.80 14.30 -9.36
N ASN A 31 -3.06 13.91 -10.61
CA ASN A 31 -4.39 13.56 -11.10
C ASN A 31 -4.82 12.15 -10.60
N THR A 32 -6.06 11.74 -10.87
CA THR A 32 -6.60 10.45 -10.42
C THR A 32 -5.74 9.26 -10.84
N TRP A 33 -5.22 9.28 -12.06
CA TRP A 33 -4.34 8.24 -12.58
C TRP A 33 -3.01 8.20 -11.79
N GLN A 34 -2.36 9.34 -11.59
CA GLN A 34 -1.11 9.44 -10.81
C GLN A 34 -1.30 8.96 -9.37
N LYS A 35 -2.43 9.30 -8.74
CA LYS A 35 -2.77 8.83 -7.39
C LYS A 35 -2.93 7.32 -7.34
N ARG A 36 -3.68 6.74 -8.29
CA ARG A 36 -3.85 5.29 -8.40
C ARG A 36 -2.52 4.59 -8.63
N ARG A 37 -1.69 5.11 -9.53
CA ARG A 37 -0.37 4.53 -9.82
C ARG A 37 0.58 4.61 -8.63
N THR A 38 0.60 5.74 -7.93
CA THR A 38 1.39 5.90 -6.69
C THR A 38 0.97 4.87 -5.63
N LYS A 39 -0.32 4.62 -5.50
CA LYS A 39 -0.89 3.63 -4.59
C LYS A 39 -0.46 2.20 -4.97
N GLU A 40 -0.60 1.82 -6.24
CA GLU A 40 -0.11 0.53 -6.78
C GLU A 40 1.39 0.33 -6.50
N LEU A 41 2.21 1.35 -6.79
CA LEU A 41 3.65 1.30 -6.56
C LEU A 41 4.00 1.14 -5.08
N ARG A 42 3.28 1.83 -4.18
CA ARG A 42 3.48 1.72 -2.73
C ARG A 42 3.16 0.31 -2.23
N ILE A 43 2.06 -0.26 -2.70
CA ILE A 43 1.65 -1.64 -2.37
C ILE A 43 2.69 -2.63 -2.90
N GLY A 44 3.16 -2.45 -4.14
CA GLY A 44 4.24 -3.27 -4.68
C GLY A 44 5.53 -3.16 -3.89
N CYS A 45 5.90 -1.96 -3.44
CA CYS A 45 7.06 -1.75 -2.57
C CYS A 45 6.89 -2.45 -1.21
N PHE A 46 5.70 -2.37 -0.59
CA PHE A 46 5.38 -3.13 0.62
C PHE A 46 5.65 -4.62 0.41
N TRP A 47 5.03 -5.20 -0.62
CA TRP A 47 5.11 -6.63 -0.89
C TRP A 47 6.53 -7.10 -1.20
N SER A 48 7.29 -6.31 -1.97
CA SER A 48 8.67 -6.65 -2.35
C SER A 48 9.67 -6.69 -1.20
N PHE A 49 9.36 -6.08 -0.04
CA PHE A 49 10.24 -6.08 1.13
C PHE A 49 9.95 -7.22 2.10
N GLN A 50 8.84 -7.94 1.93
CA GLN A 50 8.52 -9.09 2.76
C GLN A 50 9.42 -10.26 2.38
N ASN A 51 9.90 -10.99 3.38
CA ASN A 51 10.57 -12.27 3.13
C ASN A 51 9.50 -13.35 2.80
N ILE A 52 9.94 -14.55 2.43
CA ILE A 52 9.02 -15.63 2.08
C ILE A 52 8.14 -16.07 3.26
N GLU A 53 8.65 -16.00 4.50
CA GLU A 53 7.91 -16.38 5.71
C GLU A 53 6.76 -15.40 5.96
N ASP A 54 7.04 -14.10 5.96
CA ASP A 54 6.04 -13.03 6.11
C ASP A 54 4.97 -13.10 5.01
N LYS A 55 5.37 -13.43 3.78
CA LYS A 55 4.45 -13.64 2.65
C LYS A 55 3.56 -14.86 2.87
N GLN A 56 4.13 -15.96 3.40
CA GLN A 56 3.39 -17.18 3.72
C GLN A 56 2.39 -16.93 4.85
N ASP A 57 2.79 -16.24 5.91
CA ASP A 57 1.91 -15.82 7.01
C ASP A 57 0.73 -15.00 6.50
N THR A 58 1.03 -14.03 5.63
CA THR A 58 0.00 -13.20 4.99
C THR A 58 -0.95 -14.03 4.13
N TYR A 59 -0.42 -14.96 3.33
CA TYR A 59 -1.25 -15.84 2.51
C TYR A 59 -2.16 -16.71 3.37
N GLU A 60 -1.60 -17.44 4.34
CA GLU A 60 -2.37 -18.38 5.16
C GLU A 60 -3.44 -17.67 5.99
N TYR A 61 -3.12 -16.51 6.58
CA TYR A 61 -4.07 -15.76 7.38
C TYR A 61 -5.22 -15.21 6.53
N PHE A 62 -4.91 -14.54 5.41
CA PHE A 62 -5.94 -13.83 4.65
C PHE A 62 -6.66 -14.68 3.60
N GLN A 63 -6.07 -15.80 3.15
CA GLN A 63 -6.70 -16.73 2.23
C GLN A 63 -7.40 -17.89 2.94
N ASN A 64 -6.83 -18.39 4.04
CA ASN A 64 -7.27 -19.63 4.68
C ASN A 64 -7.67 -19.46 6.16
N ASP A 65 -7.62 -18.24 6.71
CA ASP A 65 -7.99 -17.91 8.10
C ASP A 65 -7.24 -18.76 9.14
N ARG A 66 -5.94 -18.99 8.91
CA ARG A 66 -5.07 -19.76 9.81
C ARG A 66 -3.68 -19.17 9.92
N MET A 67 -3.00 -19.41 11.04
CA MET A 67 -1.61 -19.01 11.24
C MET A 67 -0.69 -19.96 10.48
N ALA A 68 0.40 -19.47 9.88
CA ALA A 68 1.31 -20.36 9.16
C ALA A 68 2.05 -21.34 10.08
N GLU A 69 2.17 -21.03 11.37
CA GLU A 69 2.71 -21.94 12.40
C GLU A 69 1.91 -23.24 12.50
N ASP A 70 0.60 -23.18 12.23
CA ASP A 70 -0.30 -24.34 12.24
C ASP A 70 -0.27 -25.13 10.92
N VAL A 71 0.43 -24.62 9.91
CA VAL A 71 0.47 -25.21 8.57
C VAL A 71 1.69 -26.12 8.45
N PRO A 72 1.53 -27.40 8.10
CA PRO A 72 2.67 -28.28 7.85
C PRO A 72 3.58 -27.70 6.76
N LYS A 73 4.89 -27.64 6.98
CA LYS A 73 5.86 -27.07 6.02
C LYS A 73 5.75 -27.64 4.59
N ARG A 74 5.34 -28.91 4.46
CA ARG A 74 5.11 -29.57 3.15
C ARG A 74 3.96 -28.95 2.35
N GLU A 75 3.06 -28.23 3.01
CA GLU A 75 1.91 -27.55 2.41
C GLU A 75 2.22 -26.10 2.03
N PHE A 76 3.36 -25.56 2.47
CA PHE A 76 3.79 -24.21 2.18
C PHE A 76 3.85 -23.99 0.67
N LYS A 77 3.39 -22.82 0.26
CA LYS A 77 3.36 -22.48 -1.15
C LYS A 77 4.72 -21.92 -1.54
N HIS A 78 5.14 -22.21 -2.77
CA HIS A 78 6.32 -21.55 -3.31
C HIS A 78 6.05 -20.06 -3.52
N GLU A 79 7.10 -19.24 -3.42
CA GLU A 79 6.99 -17.78 -3.52
C GLU A 79 6.18 -17.32 -4.73
N LYS A 80 6.45 -17.89 -5.91
CA LYS A 80 5.72 -17.56 -7.15
C LYS A 80 4.20 -17.78 -7.03
N TYR A 81 3.76 -18.78 -6.29
CA TYR A 81 2.33 -19.03 -6.08
C TYR A 81 1.72 -17.91 -5.21
N ILE A 82 2.41 -17.52 -4.14
CA ILE A 82 1.96 -16.49 -3.21
C ILE A 82 1.97 -15.11 -3.90
N ASP A 83 3.00 -14.82 -4.69
CA ASP A 83 3.06 -13.60 -5.50
C ASP A 83 1.91 -13.56 -6.53
N ASN A 84 1.60 -14.68 -7.19
CA ASN A 84 0.47 -14.76 -8.11
C ASN A 84 -0.89 -14.57 -7.41
N TRP A 85 -1.05 -15.11 -6.19
CA TRP A 85 -2.24 -14.86 -5.38
C TRP A 85 -2.35 -13.38 -5.04
N TRP A 86 -1.27 -12.78 -4.54
CA TRP A 86 -1.21 -11.37 -4.24
C TRP A 86 -1.58 -10.53 -5.46
N ASP A 87 -0.96 -10.77 -6.61
CA ASP A 87 -1.20 -10.00 -7.82
C ASP A 87 -2.66 -10.00 -8.28
N LYS A 88 -3.38 -11.10 -8.08
CA LYS A 88 -4.81 -11.24 -8.41
C LYS A 88 -5.75 -10.46 -7.48
N LEU A 89 -5.31 -10.04 -6.30
CA LEU A 89 -6.14 -9.27 -5.38
C LEU A 89 -6.38 -7.85 -5.91
N GLU A 90 -7.58 -7.33 -5.65
CA GLU A 90 -7.89 -5.92 -5.88
C GLU A 90 -7.03 -5.01 -5.01
N ILE A 91 -6.79 -3.80 -5.49
CA ILE A 91 -5.92 -2.82 -4.81
C ILE A 91 -6.48 -2.47 -3.42
N GLU A 92 -7.80 -2.35 -3.30
CA GLU A 92 -8.52 -2.07 -2.07
C GLU A 92 -8.31 -3.19 -1.04
N VAL A 93 -8.41 -4.44 -1.47
CA VAL A 93 -8.16 -5.62 -0.62
C VAL A 93 -6.72 -5.63 -0.13
N LYS A 94 -5.75 -5.38 -1.02
CA LYS A 94 -4.32 -5.27 -0.65
C LYS A 94 -4.08 -4.18 0.40
N GLU A 95 -4.74 -3.03 0.27
CA GLU A 95 -4.62 -1.97 1.27
C GLU A 95 -5.16 -2.38 2.63
N ASP A 96 -6.30 -3.07 2.67
CA ASP A 96 -6.91 -3.47 3.92
C ASP A 96 -6.08 -4.55 4.63
N ILE A 97 -5.53 -5.51 3.88
CA ILE A 97 -4.53 -6.46 4.38
C ILE A 97 -3.33 -5.71 4.98
N ILE A 98 -2.74 -4.77 4.24
CA ILE A 98 -1.58 -3.98 4.71
C ILE A 98 -1.92 -3.20 5.98
N LYS A 99 -3.10 -2.55 6.04
CA LYS A 99 -3.54 -1.82 7.23
C LYS A 99 -3.68 -2.75 8.44
N GLN A 100 -4.26 -3.93 8.24
CA GLN A 100 -4.45 -4.91 9.30
C GLN A 100 -3.12 -5.46 9.81
N ILE A 101 -2.21 -5.88 8.92
CA ILE A 101 -0.85 -6.30 9.28
C ILE A 101 -0.14 -5.19 10.06
N LEU A 102 -0.14 -3.97 9.54
CA LEU A 102 0.50 -2.84 10.20
C LEU A 102 -0.18 -2.49 11.52
N SER A 103 -1.46 -2.80 11.73
CA SER A 103 -2.14 -2.56 13.01
C SER A 103 -1.52 -3.36 14.15
N TRP A 104 -1.10 -4.61 13.87
CA TRP A 104 -0.47 -5.52 14.82
C TRP A 104 0.97 -5.14 15.18
N GLN A 105 1.60 -4.29 14.37
CA GLN A 105 3.01 -3.92 14.55
C GLN A 105 3.21 -2.78 15.56
N THR A 106 4.40 -2.71 16.14
CA THR A 106 4.76 -1.59 17.04
C THR A 106 4.96 -0.28 16.27
N PRO A 107 4.76 0.90 16.89
CA PRO A 107 5.03 2.19 16.25
C PRO A 107 6.47 2.34 15.71
N LYS A 108 7.44 1.78 16.44
CA LYS A 108 8.86 1.77 16.05
C LYS A 108 9.10 0.97 14.78
N PHE A 109 8.47 -0.21 14.67
CA PHE A 109 8.51 -1.02 13.46
C PHE A 109 7.89 -0.27 12.28
N LYS A 110 6.64 0.23 12.44
CA LYS A 110 5.92 0.98 11.40
C LYS A 110 6.76 2.13 10.85
N THR A 111 7.40 2.90 11.73
CA THR A 111 8.24 4.04 11.34
C THR A 111 9.43 3.62 10.45
N ARG A 112 10.16 2.57 10.85
CA ARG A 112 11.29 2.05 10.06
C ARG A 112 10.83 1.46 8.74
N TYR A 113 9.72 0.72 8.77
CA TYR A 113 9.15 0.07 7.61
C TYR A 113 8.65 1.10 6.58
N PHE A 114 7.91 2.13 7.01
CA PHE A 114 7.47 3.21 6.13
C PHE A 114 8.62 3.99 5.50
N LYS A 115 9.73 4.21 6.22
CA LYS A 115 10.93 4.82 5.62
C LYS A 115 11.46 3.99 4.44
N ARG A 116 11.50 2.67 4.57
CA ARG A 116 11.95 1.76 3.49
C ARG A 116 10.98 1.78 2.31
N VAL A 117 9.68 1.65 2.57
CA VAL A 117 8.63 1.69 1.54
C VAL A 117 8.64 3.03 0.79
N ASN A 118 8.74 4.16 1.49
CA ASN A 118 8.79 5.47 0.86
C ASN A 118 10.05 5.64 -0.02
N LYS A 119 11.22 5.18 0.45
CA LYS A 119 12.45 5.21 -0.37
C LYS A 119 12.30 4.37 -1.65
N CYS A 120 11.65 3.21 -1.57
CA CYS A 120 11.32 2.41 -2.77
C CYS A 120 10.36 3.15 -3.70
N LEU A 121 9.31 3.75 -3.13
CA LEU A 121 8.31 4.48 -3.89
C LEU A 121 8.91 5.68 -4.63
N GLU A 122 9.77 6.47 -3.97
CA GLU A 122 10.48 7.59 -4.57
C GLU A 122 11.29 7.14 -5.80
N LYS A 123 12.04 6.04 -5.69
CA LYS A 123 12.78 5.48 -6.81
C LYS A 123 11.87 5.06 -7.97
N LYS A 124 10.78 4.34 -7.67
CA LYS A 124 9.84 3.89 -8.71
C LYS A 124 9.09 5.05 -9.38
N LEU A 125 8.78 6.11 -8.62
CA LEU A 125 8.16 7.32 -9.18
C LEU A 125 9.14 8.12 -10.04
N ALA A 126 10.42 8.20 -9.67
CA ALA A 126 11.43 8.86 -10.49
C ALA A 126 11.51 8.21 -11.88
N VAL A 127 11.63 6.89 -11.93
CA VAL A 127 11.62 6.13 -13.20
C VAL A 127 10.35 6.40 -14.01
N LEU A 128 9.17 6.37 -13.37
CA LEU A 128 7.88 6.57 -14.03
C LEU A 128 7.66 8.01 -14.56
N TYR A 129 8.41 9.00 -14.10
CA TYR A 129 8.31 10.39 -14.56
C TYR A 129 9.51 10.84 -15.41
N GLU A 130 10.52 9.99 -15.57
CA GLU A 130 11.60 10.15 -16.55
C GLU A 130 11.21 9.59 -17.93
N GLU A 131 10.22 8.69 -18.00
CA GLU A 131 9.53 8.21 -19.21
C GLU A 131 8.42 9.15 -19.69
#